data_AF-A0A7T2MUP0-F1
#
_entry.id   AF-A0A7T2MUP0-F1
#
_cell.length_a   1.000
_cell.length_b   1.000
_cell.length_c   1.000
_cell.angle_alpha   90.00
_cell.angle_beta   90.00
_cell.angle_gamma   90.00
#
_symmetry.space_group_name_H-M   'P 1'
#
loop_
_entity.id
_entity.type
_entity.pdbx_description
1 polymer ?
#
loop_
_entity_poly.entity_id
_entity_poly.type
_entity_poly.pdbx_seq_one_letter_code
_entity_poly.pdbx_strand_id
1 'polypeptide(L)' 'MSNGTWFTLLDIPGGNTRKTNDPIDCTRSKARKLADLIEAWEPPDHWFSGTGKAEGKTLLIAFLRNCKGFRTC' A
#
# COMPACT_ATOMS: atom_id res chain seq x y z
N MET A 1 -10.61 -0.69 1.16
CA MET A 1 -9.53 0.33 1.14
C MET A 1 -9.99 1.44 0.23
N SER A 2 -9.94 2.71 0.64
CA SER A 2 -10.36 3.81 -0.22
C SER A 2 -9.29 4.10 -1.28
N ASN A 3 -9.70 4.60 -2.45
CA ASN A 3 -8.76 4.98 -3.52
C ASN A 3 -7.73 6.03 -3.04
N GLY A 4 -8.11 6.89 -2.09
CA GLY A 4 -7.20 7.87 -1.47
C GLY A 4 -6.01 7.21 -0.78
N THR A 5 -6.24 6.20 0.07
CA THR A 5 -5.16 5.46 0.72
C THR A 5 -4.23 4.80 -0.30
N TRP A 6 -4.78 4.28 -1.39
CA TRP A 6 -4.01 3.64 -2.44
C TRP A 6 -3.13 4.64 -3.21
N PHE A 7 -3.68 5.80 -3.61
CA PHE A 7 -2.91 6.83 -4.31
C PHE A 7 -1.76 7.37 -3.46
N THR A 8 -1.95 7.54 -2.15
CA THR A 8 -0.89 7.96 -1.23
C THR A 8 0.27 6.95 -1.18
N LEU A 9 -0.02 5.65 -1.28
CA LEU A 9 1.01 4.60 -1.34
C LEU A 9 1.78 4.60 -2.67
N LEU A 10 1.13 4.97 -3.78
CA LEU A 10 1.79 5.10 -5.08
C LEU A 10 2.73 6.32 -5.14
N ASP A 11 2.50 7.32 -4.31
CA ASP A 11 3.38 8.49 -4.17
C ASP A 11 4.67 8.18 -3.37
N ILE A 12 4.82 6.97 -2.82
CA ILE A 12 6.08 6.56 -2.18
C ILE A 12 7.19 6.41 -3.25
N PRO A 13 8.35 7.07 -3.07
CA PRO A 13 9.48 6.94 -4.00
C PRO A 13 9.89 5.46 -4.17
N GLY A 14 9.90 4.99 -5.42
CA GLY A 14 10.22 3.59 -5.76
C GLY A 14 9.00 2.63 -5.83
N GLY A 15 7.79 3.15 -5.58
CA GLY A 15 6.52 2.49 -5.83
C GLY A 15 6.09 2.55 -7.31
N ASN A 16 4.92 1.99 -7.61
CA ASN A 16 4.33 2.06 -8.95
C ASN A 16 3.65 3.44 -9.11
N THR A 17 4.01 4.24 -10.11
CA THR A 17 3.50 5.61 -10.27
C THR A 17 2.19 5.70 -11.06
N ARG A 18 1.65 4.57 -11.52
CA ARG A 18 0.45 4.52 -12.35
C ARG A 18 -0.80 4.75 -11.49
N LYS A 19 -1.30 6.00 -11.45
CA LYS A 19 -2.56 6.40 -10.79
C LYS A 19 -3.79 6.00 -11.62
N THR A 20 -3.87 4.74 -12.01
CA THR A 20 -4.97 4.18 -12.79
C THR A 20 -5.79 3.25 -11.92
N ASN A 21 -7.12 3.27 -12.04
CA ASN A 21 -8.02 2.23 -11.48
C ASN A 21 -7.85 0.86 -12.17
N ASP A 22 -6.81 0.70 -12.99
CA ASP A 22 -6.54 -0.53 -13.70
C ASP A 22 -6.20 -1.66 -12.72
N PRO A 23 -6.47 -2.91 -13.09
CA PRO A 23 -6.11 -4.06 -12.28
C PRO A 23 -4.62 -4.06 -11.97
N ILE A 24 -4.29 -4.03 -10.68
CA ILE A 24 -2.92 -4.08 -10.23
C ILE A 24 -2.55 -5.54 -10.07
N ASP A 25 -1.68 -6.02 -10.95
CA ASP A 25 -1.05 -7.33 -10.79
C ASP A 25 0.16 -7.20 -9.85
N CYS A 26 -0.15 -7.28 -8.55
CA CYS A 26 0.86 -7.27 -7.51
C CYS A 26 1.31 -8.69 -7.24
N THR A 27 2.45 -9.08 -7.80
CA THR A 27 3.10 -10.37 -7.46
C THR A 27 3.58 -10.35 -6.02
N ARG A 28 3.81 -11.53 -5.42
CA ARG A 28 4.38 -11.66 -4.07
C ARG A 28 5.65 -10.83 -3.85
N SER A 29 6.54 -10.78 -4.84
CA SER A 29 7.79 -10.01 -4.77
C SER A 29 7.51 -8.49 -4.74
N LYS A 30 6.57 -8.01 -5.55
CA LYS A 30 6.14 -6.60 -5.55
C LYS A 30 5.45 -6.22 -4.24
N ALA A 31 4.61 -7.10 -3.70
CA ALA A 31 3.92 -6.87 -2.43
C ALA A 31 4.92 -6.71 -1.27
N ARG A 32 5.94 -7.58 -1.21
CA ARG A 32 7.01 -7.49 -0.21
C ARG A 32 7.82 -6.20 -0.34
N LYS A 33 8.25 -5.87 -1.57
CA LYS A 33 8.97 -4.61 -1.82
C LYS A 33 8.14 -3.39 -1.40
N LEU A 34 6.83 -3.41 -1.65
CA LEU A 34 5.93 -2.34 -1.20
C LEU A 34 5.82 -2.30 0.33
N ALA A 35 5.79 -3.45 1.01
CA ALA A 35 5.80 -3.51 2.47
C ALA A 35 7.07 -2.87 3.06
N ASP A 36 8.23 -3.16 2.48
CA ASP A 36 9.52 -2.60 2.93
C ASP A 36 9.55 -1.08 2.73
N LEU A 37 9.00 -0.58 1.61
CA LEU A 37 8.85 0.85 1.35
C LEU A 37 7.90 1.53 2.33
N ILE A 38 6.77 0.89 2.66
CA ILE A 38 5.81 1.42 3.64
C ILE A 38 6.43 1.45 5.03
N GLU A 39 7.22 0.43 5.41
CA GLU A 39 7.89 0.36 6.70
C GLU A 39 8.82 1.57 6.92
N ALA A 40 9.58 1.97 5.89
CA ALA A 40 10.46 3.14 5.92
C ALA A 40 9.75 4.49 5.71
N TRP A 41 8.48 4.49 5.27
CA TRP A 41 7.74 5.69 4.93
C TRP A 41 6.87 6.19 6.09
N GLU A 42 6.83 7.51 6.31
CA GLU A 42 6.00 8.15 7.33
C GLU A 42 4.65 8.59 6.71
N PRO A 43 3.51 8.01 7.13
CA PRO A 43 2.24 8.36 6.50
C PRO A 43 1.76 9.78 6.84
N PRO A 44 1.07 10.48 5.92
CA PRO A 44 0.41 11.75 6.23
C PRO A 44 -0.81 11.54 7.13
N ASP A 45 -1.26 12.59 7.80
CA ASP A 45 -2.48 12.53 8.62
C ASP A 45 -3.70 12.18 7.76
N HIS A 46 -4.58 11.34 8.30
CA HIS A 46 -5.80 10.83 7.64
C HIS A 46 -5.59 9.97 6.38
N TRP A 47 -4.38 9.48 6.10
CA TRP A 47 -4.09 8.62 4.94
C TRP A 47 -4.88 7.28 4.94
N PHE A 48 -5.24 6.79 6.11
CA PHE A 48 -5.99 5.55 6.30
C PHE A 48 -7.33 5.88 6.97
N SER A 49 -8.38 6.00 6.16
CA SER A 49 -9.70 6.42 6.64
C SER A 49 -10.27 5.42 7.66
N GLY A 50 -10.53 5.88 8.89
CA GLY A 50 -11.18 5.08 9.93
C GLY A 50 -10.26 4.21 10.79
N THR A 51 -8.93 4.29 10.62
CA THR A 51 -7.96 3.59 11.48
C THR A 51 -6.78 4.52 11.76
N GLY A 52 -6.21 4.45 12.97
CA GLY A 52 -5.08 5.30 13.35
C GLY A 52 -3.88 5.12 12.41
N LYS A 53 -3.07 6.17 12.24
CA LYS A 53 -1.93 6.21 11.32
C LYS A 53 -0.99 5.01 11.45
N ALA A 54 -0.60 4.66 12.68
CA ALA A 54 0.30 3.54 12.97
C ALA A 54 -0.37 2.17 12.80
N GLU A 55 -1.65 2.07 13.15
CA GLU A 55 -2.40 0.83 13.09
C GLU A 55 -2.73 0.45 11.63
N GLY A 56 -3.15 1.41 10.81
CA GLY A 56 -3.32 1.23 9.37
C GLY A 56 -2.01 0.82 8.68
N LYS A 57 -0.88 1.39 9.11
CA LYS A 57 0.45 1.04 8.58
C LYS A 57 0.80 -0.41 8.90
N THR A 58 0.60 -0.81 10.16
CA THR A 58 0.86 -2.18 10.62
C THR A 58 -0.01 -3.20 9.89
N LEU A 59 -1.32 -2.94 9.76
CA LEU A 59 -2.25 -3.81 9.05
C LEU A 59 -1.86 -3.98 7.58
N LEU A 60 -1.47 -2.89 6.92
CA LEU A 60 -1.10 -2.91 5.51
C LEU A 60 0.21 -3.67 5.27
N ILE A 61 1.22 -3.46 6.12
CA ILE A 61 2.48 -4.21 6.07
C ILE A 61 2.21 -5.71 6.31
N ALA A 62 1.41 -6.04 7.32
CA ALA A 62 1.06 -7.42 7.64
C ALA A 62 0.32 -8.10 6.47
N PHE A 63 -0.61 -7.38 5.83
CA PHE A 63 -1.28 -7.84 4.62
C PHE A 63 -0.29 -8.11 3.50
N LEU A 64 0.55 -7.13 3.15
CA LEU A 64 1.50 -7.24 2.03
C LEU A 64 2.57 -8.31 2.23
N ARG A 65 3.04 -8.52 3.46
CA ARG A 65 4.03 -9.57 3.79
C ARG A 65 3.44 -10.98 3.69
N ASN A 66 2.17 -11.15 4.06
CA ASN A 66 1.48 -12.44 4.04
C ASN A 66 0.74 -12.72 2.73
N CYS A 67 0.55 -11.71 1.88
CA CYS A 67 -0.11 -11.85 0.60
C CYS A 67 0.74 -12.72 -0.36
N LYS A 68 0.08 -13.63 -1.09
CA LYS A 68 0.68 -14.39 -2.20
C LYS A 68 0.72 -13.58 -3.51
N GLY A 69 0.40 -12.30 -3.43
CA GLY A 69 0.05 -11.44 -4.55
C GLY A 69 -1.46 -11.21 -4.58
N PHE A 70 -1.88 -10.02 -5.02
CA PHE A 70 -3.28 -9.64 -5.12
C PHE A 70 -3.55 -8.98 -6.46
N ARG A 71 -4.77 -9.18 -6.95
CA ARG A 71 -5.33 -8.49 -8.10
C ARG A 71 -6.51 -7.68 -7.61
N THR A 72 -6.46 -6.37 -7.80
CA THR A 72 -7.65 -5.53 -7.70
C THR A 72 -8.39 -5.63 -9.04
N CYS A 73 -9.70 -5.86 -9.02
CA CYS A 73 -10.55 -5.85 -10.20
C CYS A 73 -11.36 -4.55 -10.26
#